data_AF-A0A955QL23-F1
#
_entry.id   AF-A0A955QL23-F1
#
_cell.length_a   1.000
_cell.length_b   1.000
_cell.length_c   1.000
_cell.angle_alpha   90.00
_cell.angle_beta   90.00
_cell.angle_gamma   90.00
#
_symmetry.space_group_name_H-M   'P 1'
#
loop_
_entity.id
_entity.type
_entity.pdbx_description
1 polymer ?
#
loop_
_entity_poly.entity_id
_entity_poly.type
_entity_poly.pdbx_seq_one_letter_code
_entity_poly.pdbx_strand_id
1 'polypeptide(L)'
;MIVLWLTGCSAPMSHYAGIERSLFQGNPQEAVEIIQSAKDQYGKKDYLLYLLDQGMVQHLAGYYSESNQVLEEAYQLVEELYTTRLRDEASALLVNEARKPYEGTPHEHVMINVIKALNYAALQQWNEAMVEARRIDHRLNVLHDKQESTEAYQEDPFARYLVGMLYEITGDLNNAYVGYRKAELVYEDSRAWSRVLLPDLLKTDLIRTAERLGLPDEAQQYRTKYPDVASALTLDNPGESAQLLVISYHGQGPKKEDLVIDVPVSLDALQLVALTKPGFGRSSRATRGGEALLYGIHGRIARIALPRFTMPHSSVAYDVIKVQSGSTQVNKQSQRVYDLAAVAEKNLADDYDGLVLRAVARSAMKMAAAEGIG
;
A
#
# COMPACT_ATOMS: atom_id res chain seq x y z
N MET A 1 -46.03 11.73 -15.41
CA MET A 1 -44.69 12.31 -15.30
C MET A 1 -43.85 11.34 -14.47
N ILE A 2 -43.14 10.43 -15.13
CA ILE A 2 -42.32 9.41 -14.47
C ILE A 2 -40.97 10.08 -14.18
N VAL A 3 -40.70 10.33 -12.90
CA VAL A 3 -39.39 10.80 -12.44
C VAL A 3 -38.47 9.59 -12.39
N LEU A 4 -37.62 9.48 -13.41
CA LEU A 4 -36.55 8.50 -13.50
C LEU A 4 -35.40 8.98 -12.61
N TRP A 5 -35.28 8.42 -11.40
CA TRP A 5 -34.13 8.67 -10.54
C TRP A 5 -32.93 7.89 -11.07
N LEU A 6 -32.05 8.57 -11.81
CA LEU A 6 -30.70 8.10 -12.12
C LEU A 6 -29.84 8.22 -10.86
N THR A 7 -29.95 7.27 -9.92
CA THR A 7 -28.98 7.12 -8.83
C THR A 7 -27.75 6.38 -9.36
N GLY A 8 -26.98 7.08 -10.19
CA GLY A 8 -25.68 6.65 -10.71
C GLY A 8 -24.51 7.24 -9.92
N CYS A 9 -24.68 7.44 -8.62
CA CYS A 9 -23.61 7.87 -7.72
C CYS A 9 -23.39 6.73 -6.72
N SER A 10 -22.20 6.14 -6.69
CA SER A 10 -21.72 5.51 -5.47
C SER A 10 -21.81 6.58 -4.39
N ALA A 11 -22.74 6.44 -3.45
CA ALA A 11 -22.68 7.25 -2.25
C ALA A 11 -21.25 7.08 -1.69
N PRO A 12 -20.59 8.16 -1.23
CA PRO A 12 -19.38 7.98 -0.42
C PRO A 12 -19.74 6.96 0.65
N MET A 13 -18.96 5.88 0.75
CA MET A 13 -19.22 4.76 1.66
C MET A 13 -19.44 5.32 3.07
N SER A 14 -20.72 5.53 3.40
CA SER A 14 -21.12 6.41 4.51
C SER A 14 -20.76 5.81 5.87
N HIS A 15 -20.49 4.51 5.89
CA HIS A 15 -20.08 3.74 7.06
C HIS A 15 -18.71 4.11 7.59
N TYR A 16 -17.77 4.60 6.76
CA TYR A 16 -16.43 4.96 7.24
C TYR A 16 -16.47 6.03 8.33
N ALA A 17 -17.34 7.05 8.19
CA ALA A 17 -17.49 8.08 9.20
C ALA A 17 -18.00 7.53 10.54
N GLY A 18 -18.83 6.49 10.51
CA GLY A 18 -19.31 5.78 11.70
C GLY A 18 -18.22 4.93 12.34
N ILE A 19 -17.47 4.18 11.53
CA ILE A 19 -16.33 3.36 11.97
C ILE A 19 -15.29 4.23 12.67
N GLU A 20 -14.83 5.30 12.01
CA GLU A 20 -13.83 6.21 12.55
C GLU A 20 -14.29 6.82 13.88
N ARG A 21 -15.53 7.33 13.92
CA ARG A 21 -16.09 7.90 15.15
C ARG A 21 -16.10 6.87 16.29
N SER A 22 -16.51 5.64 16.01
CA SER A 22 -16.60 4.56 17.00
C SER A 22 -15.21 4.22 17.55
N LEU A 23 -14.21 4.08 16.67
CA LEU A 23 -12.82 3.85 17.06
C LEU A 23 -12.26 5.00 17.92
N PHE A 24 -12.49 6.26 17.53
CA PHE A 24 -12.03 7.43 18.29
C PHE A 24 -12.71 7.57 19.66
N GLN A 25 -13.95 7.09 19.79
CA GLN A 25 -14.70 7.11 21.05
C GLN A 25 -14.35 5.94 21.98
N GLY A 26 -13.48 5.01 21.56
CA GLY A 26 -13.14 3.83 22.33
C GLY A 26 -14.22 2.74 22.29
N ASN A 27 -15.05 2.73 21.25
CA ASN A 27 -16.09 1.73 20.99
C ASN A 27 -15.69 0.82 19.80
N PRO A 28 -14.66 -0.03 19.93
CA PRO A 28 -14.17 -0.85 18.83
C PRO A 28 -15.20 -1.89 18.33
N GLN A 29 -16.07 -2.37 19.21
CA GLN A 29 -17.13 -3.32 18.84
C GLN A 29 -18.13 -2.69 17.86
N GLU A 30 -18.56 -1.45 18.10
CA GLU A 30 -19.49 -0.73 17.22
C GLU A 30 -18.87 -0.54 15.82
N ALA A 31 -17.57 -0.24 15.75
CA ALA A 31 -16.84 -0.15 14.47
C ALA A 31 -16.92 -1.46 13.67
N VAL A 32 -16.76 -2.60 14.35
CA VAL A 32 -16.85 -3.94 13.74
C VAL A 32 -18.27 -4.28 13.27
N GLU A 33 -19.28 -3.96 14.08
CA GLU A 33 -20.68 -4.15 13.71
C GLU A 33 -21.05 -3.32 12.48
N ILE A 34 -20.58 -2.07 12.41
CA ILE A 34 -20.80 -1.19 11.27
C ILE A 34 -20.20 -1.80 9.99
N ILE A 35 -18.92 -2.21 9.98
CA ILE A 35 -18.30 -2.77 8.76
C ILE A 35 -18.96 -4.08 8.33
N GLN A 36 -19.33 -4.95 9.28
CA GLN A 36 -20.03 -6.21 8.97
C GLN A 36 -21.40 -5.95 8.35
N SER A 37 -22.15 -4.97 8.86
CA SER A 37 -23.46 -4.57 8.31
C SER A 37 -23.34 -3.94 6.91
N ALA A 38 -22.17 -3.37 6.58
CA ALA A 38 -21.91 -2.75 5.30
C ALA A 38 -21.55 -3.74 4.18
N LYS A 39 -21.37 -5.04 4.47
CA LYS A 39 -20.96 -6.08 3.50
C LYS A 39 -21.72 -6.03 2.17
N ASP A 40 -23.05 -5.93 2.23
CA ASP A 40 -23.88 -5.93 1.03
C ASP A 40 -23.72 -4.67 0.18
N GLN A 41 -23.21 -3.57 0.74
CA GLN A 41 -22.97 -2.32 0.04
C GLN A 41 -21.76 -2.39 -0.91
N TYR A 42 -20.78 -3.25 -0.63
CA TYR A 42 -19.63 -3.50 -1.52
C TYR A 42 -20.02 -4.35 -2.74
N GLY A 43 -20.97 -5.28 -2.55
CA GLY A 43 -21.35 -6.25 -3.56
C GLY A 43 -20.22 -7.23 -3.93
N LYS A 44 -20.48 -8.13 -4.88
CA LYS A 44 -19.54 -9.21 -5.25
C LYS A 44 -18.24 -8.70 -5.88
N LYS A 45 -18.31 -7.57 -6.59
CA LYS A 45 -17.18 -7.02 -7.33
C LYS A 45 -16.12 -6.47 -6.38
N ASP A 46 -16.53 -5.77 -5.34
CA ASP A 46 -15.63 -5.11 -4.40
C ASP A 46 -15.47 -5.95 -3.11
N TYR A 47 -15.67 -7.26 -3.21
CA TYR A 47 -15.56 -8.18 -2.08
C TYR A 47 -14.16 -8.22 -1.47
N LEU A 48 -13.11 -8.13 -2.31
CA LEU A 48 -11.74 -7.98 -1.81
C LEU A 48 -11.60 -6.72 -0.94
N LEU A 49 -12.13 -5.58 -1.40
CA LEU A 49 -12.08 -4.32 -0.66
C LEU A 49 -12.79 -4.45 0.69
N TYR A 50 -13.95 -5.11 0.72
CA TYR A 50 -14.65 -5.44 1.96
C TYR A 50 -13.78 -6.23 2.94
N LEU A 51 -13.08 -7.27 2.47
CA LEU A 51 -12.20 -8.08 3.33
C LEU A 51 -11.01 -7.26 3.86
N LEU A 52 -10.41 -6.40 3.04
CA LEU A 52 -9.33 -5.51 3.46
C LEU A 52 -9.81 -4.54 4.55
N ASP A 53 -10.95 -3.89 4.35
CA ASP A 53 -11.54 -2.95 5.30
C ASP A 53 -11.96 -3.65 6.60
N GLN A 54 -12.64 -4.80 6.52
CA GLN A 54 -13.04 -5.57 7.69
C GLN A 54 -11.81 -6.04 8.49
N GLY A 55 -10.79 -6.56 7.81
CA GLY A 55 -9.56 -7.00 8.44
C GLY A 55 -8.84 -5.86 9.16
N MET A 56 -8.77 -4.68 8.54
CA MET A 56 -8.14 -3.50 9.14
C MET A 56 -8.96 -2.96 10.33
N VAL A 57 -10.29 -2.91 10.23
CA VAL A 57 -11.15 -2.48 11.34
C VAL A 57 -11.01 -3.43 12.54
N GLN A 58 -10.97 -4.75 12.30
CA GLN A 58 -10.74 -5.73 13.36
C GLN A 58 -9.35 -5.60 13.98
N HIS A 59 -8.32 -5.32 13.18
CA HIS A 59 -6.97 -5.04 13.68
C HIS A 59 -6.96 -3.81 14.60
N LEU A 60 -7.54 -2.69 14.15
CA LEU A 60 -7.65 -1.46 14.94
C LEU A 60 -8.51 -1.62 16.20
N ALA A 61 -9.49 -2.53 16.15
CA ALA A 61 -10.34 -2.90 17.27
C ALA A 61 -9.67 -3.83 18.30
N GLY A 62 -8.47 -4.36 18.00
CA GLY A 62 -7.77 -5.33 18.84
C GLY A 62 -8.24 -6.78 18.68
N TYR A 63 -9.13 -7.06 17.73
CA TYR A 63 -9.61 -8.40 17.40
C TYR A 63 -8.67 -9.07 16.39
N TYR A 64 -7.45 -9.33 16.84
CA TYR A 64 -6.34 -9.78 15.99
C TYR A 64 -6.58 -11.17 15.36
N SER A 65 -7.24 -12.09 16.07
CA SER A 65 -7.51 -13.43 15.56
C SER A 65 -8.52 -13.39 14.41
N GLU A 66 -9.59 -12.61 14.59
CA GLU A 66 -10.64 -12.40 13.61
C GLU A 66 -10.11 -11.65 12.39
N SER A 67 -9.29 -10.61 12.62
CA SER A 67 -8.57 -9.89 11.57
C SER A 67 -7.72 -10.84 10.73
N ASN A 68 -6.98 -11.76 11.36
CA ASN A 68 -6.17 -12.74 10.66
C ASN A 68 -6.99 -13.70 9.78
N GLN A 69 -8.16 -14.13 10.24
CA GLN A 69 -9.05 -14.99 9.45
C GLN A 69 -9.55 -14.27 8.20
N VAL A 70 -10.05 -13.04 8.36
CA VAL A 70 -10.55 -12.22 7.25
C VAL A 70 -9.43 -11.88 6.26
N LEU A 71 -8.25 -11.52 6.75
CA LEU A 71 -7.11 -11.19 5.90
C LEU A 71 -6.49 -12.41 5.21
N GLU A 72 -6.63 -13.63 5.76
CA GLU A 72 -6.26 -14.85 5.03
C GLU A 72 -7.22 -15.11 3.85
N GLU A 73 -8.51 -14.84 4.01
CA GLU A 73 -9.46 -14.88 2.88
C GLU A 73 -9.09 -13.83 1.81
N ALA A 74 -8.75 -12.60 2.23
CA ALA A 74 -8.28 -11.56 1.32
C ALA A 74 -7.01 -11.99 0.57
N TYR A 75 -6.04 -12.59 1.27
CA TYR A 75 -4.81 -13.11 0.69
C TYR A 75 -5.08 -14.15 -0.40
N GLN A 76 -5.95 -15.13 -0.12
CA GLN A 76 -6.30 -16.18 -1.08
C GLN A 76 -7.00 -15.61 -2.32
N LEU A 77 -7.92 -14.65 -2.12
CA LEU A 77 -8.60 -13.97 -3.22
C LEU A 77 -7.63 -13.17 -4.10
N VAL A 78 -6.62 -12.52 -3.51
CA VAL A 78 -5.55 -11.85 -4.26
C VAL A 78 -4.77 -12.84 -5.13
N GLU A 79 -4.39 -14.01 -4.60
CA GLU A 79 -3.69 -15.05 -5.37
C GLU A 79 -4.52 -15.60 -6.54
N GLU A 80 -5.83 -15.78 -6.33
CA GLU A 80 -6.76 -16.22 -7.37
C GLU A 80 -6.90 -15.17 -8.49
N LEU A 81 -7.14 -13.91 -8.12
CA LEU A 81 -7.30 -12.81 -9.06
C LEU A 81 -6.00 -12.56 -9.85
N TYR A 82 -4.85 -12.67 -9.19
CA TYR A 82 -3.55 -12.57 -9.82
C TYR A 82 -3.32 -13.68 -10.87
N THR A 83 -3.68 -14.92 -10.54
CA THR A 83 -3.58 -16.06 -11.47
C THR A 83 -4.51 -15.90 -12.67
N THR A 84 -5.71 -15.36 -12.45
CA THR A 84 -6.70 -15.13 -13.50
C THR A 84 -6.25 -14.04 -14.47
N ARG A 85 -5.71 -12.92 -13.97
CA ARG A 85 -5.12 -11.85 -14.79
C ARG A 85 -4.06 -12.36 -15.77
N LEU A 86 -3.15 -13.23 -15.31
CA LEU A 86 -2.10 -13.82 -16.16
C LEU A 86 -2.68 -14.69 -17.29
N ARG A 87 -3.88 -15.26 -17.11
CA ARG A 87 -4.59 -16.04 -18.13
C ARG A 87 -5.37 -15.16 -19.10
N ASP A 88 -5.91 -14.04 -18.61
CA ASP A 88 -6.87 -13.18 -19.33
C ASP A 88 -6.23 -12.04 -20.12
N GLU A 89 -4.90 -11.90 -20.12
CA GLU A 89 -4.14 -10.84 -20.84
C GLU A 89 -4.50 -10.71 -22.33
N ALA A 90 -5.07 -11.75 -22.95
CA ALA A 90 -5.53 -11.74 -24.35
C ALA A 90 -6.86 -10.99 -24.61
N SER A 91 -7.65 -10.64 -23.59
CA SER A 91 -9.06 -10.15 -23.75
C SER A 91 -9.34 -8.73 -23.23
N ALA A 92 -8.33 -8.05 -22.68
CA ALA A 92 -8.50 -6.89 -21.78
C ALA A 92 -9.16 -5.63 -22.37
N LEU A 93 -9.21 -5.47 -23.70
CA LEU A 93 -9.87 -4.33 -24.35
C LEU A 93 -11.36 -4.57 -24.66
N LEU A 94 -11.81 -5.82 -24.67
CA LEU A 94 -13.18 -6.20 -25.05
C LEU A 94 -14.09 -6.43 -23.84
N VAL A 95 -13.50 -6.68 -22.66
CA VAL A 95 -14.24 -6.92 -21.42
C VAL A 95 -14.57 -5.59 -20.75
N ASN A 96 -15.85 -5.38 -20.46
CA ASN A 96 -16.33 -4.21 -19.73
C ASN A 96 -15.68 -4.15 -18.33
N GLU A 97 -14.66 -3.30 -18.16
CA GLU A 97 -13.94 -3.07 -16.88
C GLU A 97 -14.89 -2.72 -15.72
N ALA A 98 -16.10 -2.21 -15.99
CA ALA A 98 -17.09 -1.97 -14.94
C ALA A 98 -17.53 -3.26 -14.21
N ARG A 99 -17.32 -4.43 -14.81
CA ARG A 99 -17.66 -5.75 -14.25
C ARG A 99 -16.47 -6.51 -13.65
N LYS A 100 -15.23 -6.02 -13.80
CA LYS A 100 -14.04 -6.70 -13.26
C LYS A 100 -14.00 -6.56 -11.73
N PRO A 101 -13.72 -7.62 -10.96
CA PRO A 101 -13.53 -7.51 -9.52
C PRO A 101 -12.51 -6.42 -9.14
N TYR A 102 -12.65 -5.83 -7.96
CA TYR A 102 -11.57 -5.07 -7.34
C TYR A 102 -10.44 -6.04 -6.98
N GLU A 103 -9.25 -5.74 -7.46
CA GLU A 103 -8.10 -6.64 -7.37
C GLU A 103 -7.01 -6.08 -6.45
N GLY A 104 -7.20 -4.89 -5.88
CA GLY A 104 -6.20 -4.20 -5.06
C GLY A 104 -4.98 -3.70 -5.84
N THR A 105 -4.18 -2.92 -5.15
CA THR A 105 -2.90 -2.37 -5.58
C THR A 105 -1.74 -3.15 -4.96
N PRO A 106 -0.52 -3.06 -5.52
CA PRO A 106 0.64 -3.79 -4.99
C PRO A 106 0.90 -3.57 -3.50
N HIS A 107 0.82 -2.32 -3.00
CA HIS A 107 1.04 -2.06 -1.57
C HIS A 107 -0.04 -2.66 -0.69
N GLU A 108 -1.32 -2.64 -1.10
CA GLU A 108 -2.40 -3.28 -0.34
C GLU A 108 -2.16 -4.79 -0.19
N HIS A 109 -1.63 -5.44 -1.23
CA HIS A 109 -1.29 -6.87 -1.16
C HIS A 109 -0.18 -7.15 -0.16
N VAL A 110 0.87 -6.32 -0.12
CA VAL A 110 1.93 -6.42 0.89
C VAL A 110 1.37 -6.16 2.30
N MET A 111 0.46 -5.17 2.40
CA MET A 111 -0.13 -4.75 3.66
C MET A 111 -0.98 -5.84 4.32
N ILE A 112 -1.62 -6.73 3.54
CA ILE A 112 -2.33 -7.90 4.08
C ILE A 112 -1.40 -8.69 5.01
N ASN A 113 -0.20 -9.04 4.54
CA ASN A 113 0.76 -9.82 5.33
C ASN A 113 1.42 -8.98 6.43
N VAL A 114 1.62 -7.68 6.23
CA VAL A 114 2.12 -6.76 7.28
C VAL A 114 1.16 -6.73 8.47
N ILE A 115 -0.13 -6.48 8.24
CA ILE A 115 -1.13 -6.43 9.30
C ILE A 115 -1.29 -7.79 9.98
N LYS A 116 -1.30 -8.88 9.20
CA LYS A 116 -1.33 -10.24 9.78
C LYS A 116 -0.10 -10.53 10.64
N ALA A 117 1.10 -10.14 10.21
CA ALA A 117 2.32 -10.32 10.99
C ALA A 117 2.26 -9.56 12.32
N LEU A 118 1.74 -8.32 12.30
CA LEU A 118 1.53 -7.51 13.50
C LEU A 118 0.48 -8.12 14.44
N ASN A 119 -0.63 -8.61 13.90
CA ASN A 119 -1.65 -9.34 14.66
C ASN A 119 -1.07 -10.57 15.35
N TYR A 120 -0.34 -11.41 14.61
CA TYR A 120 0.31 -12.61 15.15
C TYR A 120 1.35 -12.25 16.21
N ALA A 121 2.15 -11.20 15.99
CA ALA A 121 3.10 -10.70 17.00
C ALA A 121 2.38 -10.22 18.28
N ALA A 122 1.26 -9.50 18.15
CA ALA A 122 0.46 -9.06 19.29
C ALA A 122 -0.17 -10.23 20.07
N LEU A 123 -0.48 -11.34 19.38
CA LEU A 123 -0.93 -12.61 19.97
C LEU A 123 0.22 -13.49 20.48
N GLN A 124 1.48 -13.04 20.37
CA GLN A 124 2.70 -13.83 20.69
C GLN A 124 2.82 -15.13 19.87
N GLN A 125 2.18 -15.17 18.70
CA GLN A 125 2.20 -16.26 17.73
C GLN A 125 3.36 -16.05 16.74
N TRP A 126 4.59 -16.18 17.26
CA TRP A 126 5.80 -15.81 16.52
C TRP A 126 6.05 -16.67 15.28
N ASN A 127 5.69 -17.95 15.32
CA ASN A 127 5.86 -18.85 14.17
C ASN A 127 4.98 -18.41 12.99
N GLU A 128 3.75 -18.03 13.29
CA GLU A 128 2.76 -17.52 12.35
C GLU A 128 3.18 -16.14 11.83
N ALA A 129 3.67 -15.25 12.70
CA ALA A 129 4.25 -13.97 12.28
C ALA A 129 5.43 -14.17 11.30
N MET A 130 6.27 -15.19 11.52
CA MET A 130 7.35 -15.55 10.61
C MET A 130 6.88 -16.18 9.29
N VAL A 131 5.69 -16.80 9.24
CA VAL A 131 5.09 -17.22 7.97
C VAL A 131 4.73 -15.98 7.14
N GLU A 132 4.09 -15.00 7.78
CA GLU A 132 3.74 -13.74 7.10
C GLU A 132 4.98 -12.94 6.68
N ALA A 133 6.04 -12.90 7.49
CA ALA A 133 7.31 -12.29 7.12
C ALA A 133 7.90 -12.87 5.82
N ARG A 134 7.87 -14.21 5.66
CA ARG A 134 8.31 -14.86 4.42
C ARG A 134 7.39 -14.57 3.24
N ARG A 135 6.07 -14.45 3.48
CA ARG A 135 5.10 -14.05 2.44
C ARG A 135 5.33 -12.61 1.97
N ILE A 136 5.67 -11.68 2.88
CA ILE A 136 6.10 -10.32 2.55
C ILE A 136 7.33 -10.37 1.64
N ASP A 137 8.40 -11.05 2.07
CA ASP A 137 9.63 -11.15 1.30
C ASP A 137 9.39 -11.75 -0.10
N HIS A 138 8.61 -12.83 -0.18
CA HIS A 138 8.24 -13.45 -1.45
C HIS A 138 7.48 -12.47 -2.36
N ARG A 139 6.49 -11.77 -1.82
CA ARG A 139 5.66 -10.83 -2.58
C ARG A 139 6.49 -9.68 -3.14
N LEU A 140 7.35 -9.06 -2.32
CA LEU A 140 8.22 -7.96 -2.75
C LEU A 140 9.19 -8.43 -3.85
N ASN A 141 9.77 -9.63 -3.72
CA ASN A 141 10.62 -10.19 -4.77
C ASN A 141 9.85 -10.42 -6.08
N VAL A 142 8.61 -10.92 -6.02
CA VAL A 142 7.76 -11.09 -7.21
C VAL A 142 7.41 -9.74 -7.86
N LEU A 143 7.19 -8.68 -7.06
CA LEU A 143 6.96 -7.33 -7.59
C LEU A 143 8.20 -6.76 -8.27
N HIS A 144 9.37 -6.96 -7.65
CA HIS A 144 10.66 -6.56 -8.20
C HIS A 144 10.95 -7.26 -9.54
N ASP A 145 10.80 -8.59 -9.61
CA ASP A 145 11.09 -9.38 -10.82
C ASP A 145 10.17 -9.05 -12.01
N LYS A 146 8.97 -8.50 -11.75
CA LYS A 146 7.97 -8.20 -12.78
C LYS A 146 8.15 -6.86 -13.48
N GLN A 147 8.81 -5.91 -12.83
CA GLN A 147 8.87 -4.52 -13.31
C GLN A 147 10.17 -4.29 -14.06
N GLU A 148 10.10 -3.97 -15.36
CA GLU A 148 11.28 -3.55 -16.13
C GLU A 148 11.77 -2.13 -15.72
N SER A 149 10.91 -1.32 -15.09
CA SER A 149 11.24 0.02 -14.62
C SER A 149 11.57 0.02 -13.13
N THR A 150 12.76 0.49 -12.78
CA THR A 150 13.21 0.71 -11.39
C THR A 150 12.41 1.78 -10.64
N GLU A 151 11.55 2.53 -11.33
CA GLU A 151 10.78 3.61 -10.72
C GLU A 151 9.48 3.12 -10.07
N ALA A 152 8.96 1.95 -10.40
CA ALA A 152 7.68 1.50 -9.86
C ALA A 152 7.79 1.01 -8.40
N TYR A 153 6.66 0.99 -7.69
CA TYR A 153 6.57 0.35 -6.37
C TYR A 153 6.85 -1.16 -6.49
N GLN A 154 8.05 -1.54 -6.05
CA GLN A 154 8.55 -2.92 -6.02
C GLN A 154 8.92 -3.36 -4.60
N GLU A 155 9.24 -2.38 -3.76
CA GLU A 155 9.79 -2.55 -2.43
C GLU A 155 9.01 -1.68 -1.44
N ASP A 156 8.86 -2.16 -0.21
CA ASP A 156 8.21 -1.41 0.86
C ASP A 156 9.18 -1.22 2.04
N PRO A 157 9.54 0.03 2.38
CA PRO A 157 10.58 0.29 3.38
C PRO A 157 10.17 -0.20 4.77
N PHE A 158 8.91 -0.01 5.16
CA PHE A 158 8.42 -0.44 6.46
C PHE A 158 8.24 -1.96 6.51
N ALA A 159 7.72 -2.58 5.44
CA ALA A 159 7.56 -4.02 5.41
C ALA A 159 8.92 -4.75 5.52
N ARG A 160 9.96 -4.26 4.82
CA ARG A 160 11.33 -4.79 4.96
C ARG A 160 11.87 -4.61 6.38
N TYR A 161 11.60 -3.45 7.00
CA TYR A 161 12.02 -3.21 8.38
C TYR A 161 11.30 -4.16 9.36
N LEU A 162 9.98 -4.33 9.21
CA LEU A 162 9.19 -5.26 10.01
C LEU A 162 9.69 -6.70 9.90
N VAL A 163 10.02 -7.16 8.69
CA VAL A 163 10.61 -8.49 8.48
C VAL A 163 11.90 -8.64 9.28
N GLY A 164 12.81 -7.65 9.24
CA GLY A 164 14.03 -7.63 10.06
C GLY A 164 13.75 -7.72 11.56
N MET A 165 12.77 -6.94 12.05
CA MET A 165 12.36 -6.97 13.46
C MET A 165 11.83 -8.34 13.89
N LEU A 166 11.03 -9.00 13.05
CA LEU A 166 10.48 -10.32 13.36
C LEU A 166 11.56 -11.42 13.39
N TYR A 167 12.52 -11.39 12.46
CA TYR A 167 13.68 -12.28 12.53
C TYR A 167 14.48 -12.06 13.82
N GLU A 168 14.66 -10.80 14.24
CA GLU A 168 15.39 -10.51 15.46
C GLU A 168 14.67 -11.00 16.71
N ILE A 169 13.36 -10.75 16.82
CA ILE A 169 12.53 -11.16 17.96
C ILE A 169 12.56 -12.70 18.12
N THR A 170 12.62 -13.43 17.00
CA THR A 170 12.72 -14.89 17.00
C THR A 170 14.14 -15.44 17.20
N GLY A 171 15.13 -14.56 17.33
CA GLY A 171 16.53 -14.89 17.63
C GLY A 171 17.41 -15.14 16.40
N ASP A 172 16.88 -14.97 15.18
CA ASP A 172 17.63 -15.11 13.94
C ASP A 172 18.34 -13.80 13.56
N LEU A 173 19.43 -13.53 14.27
CA LEU A 173 20.19 -12.28 14.13
C LEU A 173 20.80 -12.08 12.73
N ASN A 174 21.19 -13.17 12.06
CA ASN A 174 21.76 -13.07 10.71
C ASN A 174 20.71 -12.57 9.72
N ASN A 175 19.52 -13.18 9.71
CA ASN A 175 18.45 -12.74 8.82
C ASN A 175 17.88 -11.38 9.23
N ALA A 176 17.86 -11.06 10.52
CA ALA A 176 17.51 -9.72 11.00
C ALA A 176 18.44 -8.65 10.42
N TYR A 177 19.76 -8.85 10.53
CA TYR A 177 20.75 -7.93 9.97
C TYR A 177 20.59 -7.76 8.46
N VAL A 178 20.38 -8.85 7.72
CA VAL A 178 20.08 -8.78 6.28
C VAL A 178 18.80 -7.98 6.00
N GLY A 179 17.74 -8.22 6.78
CA GLY A 179 16.47 -7.48 6.68
C GLY A 179 16.66 -5.98 6.92
N TYR A 180 17.42 -5.60 7.95
CA TYR A 180 17.73 -4.21 8.26
C TYR A 180 18.55 -3.52 7.17
N ARG A 181 19.53 -4.20 6.59
CA ARG A 181 20.30 -3.65 5.45
C ARG A 181 19.42 -3.44 4.23
N LYS A 182 18.50 -4.37 3.94
CA LYS A 182 17.53 -4.19 2.85
C LYS A 182 16.61 -3.01 3.14
N ALA A 183 16.09 -2.91 4.36
CA ALA A 183 15.24 -1.79 4.76
C ALA A 183 15.96 -0.44 4.61
N GLU A 184 17.23 -0.34 5.03
CA GLU A 184 18.07 0.85 4.85
C GLU A 184 18.10 1.31 3.40
N LEU A 185 18.44 0.40 2.49
CA LEU A 185 18.50 0.68 1.05
C LEU A 185 17.15 1.16 0.53
N VAL A 186 16.06 0.48 0.88
CA VAL A 186 14.71 0.86 0.41
C VAL A 186 14.27 2.21 0.99
N TYR A 187 14.58 2.54 2.25
CA TYR A 187 14.32 3.87 2.80
C TYR A 187 15.12 4.96 2.08
N GLU A 188 16.38 4.70 1.74
CA GLU A 188 17.23 5.65 0.99
C GLU A 188 16.70 5.85 -0.43
N ASP A 189 16.37 4.77 -1.15
CA ASP A 189 15.86 4.80 -2.52
C ASP A 189 14.46 5.42 -2.61
N SER A 190 13.61 5.17 -1.62
CA SER A 190 12.24 5.68 -1.61
C SER A 190 12.10 7.11 -1.10
N ARG A 191 13.16 7.72 -0.57
CA ARG A 191 13.13 9.02 0.13
C ARG A 191 12.42 10.13 -0.64
N ALA A 192 12.55 10.15 -1.96
CA ALA A 192 11.97 11.19 -2.81
C ALA A 192 10.43 11.16 -2.85
N TRP A 193 9.82 9.98 -2.68
CA TRP A 193 8.37 9.81 -2.81
C TRP A 193 7.69 9.35 -1.51
N SER A 194 8.37 8.59 -0.64
CA SER A 194 7.76 8.00 0.56
C SER A 194 7.47 9.02 1.67
N ARG A 195 8.08 10.20 1.61
CA ARG A 195 7.99 11.26 2.64
C ARG A 195 8.44 10.82 4.04
N VAL A 196 9.13 9.67 4.12
CA VAL A 196 9.67 9.12 5.35
C VAL A 196 11.19 9.10 5.25
N LEU A 197 11.85 9.60 6.29
CA LEU A 197 13.29 9.52 6.42
C LEU A 197 13.69 8.18 7.04
N LEU A 198 14.92 7.75 6.80
CA LEU A 198 15.50 6.57 7.45
C LEU A 198 15.37 6.69 8.98
N PRO A 199 14.59 5.81 9.65
CA PRO A 199 14.36 5.89 11.08
C PRO A 199 15.64 5.70 11.90
N ASP A 200 15.78 6.43 13.02
CA ASP A 200 16.93 6.26 13.91
C ASP A 200 16.91 4.93 14.63
N LEU A 201 15.72 4.35 14.84
CA LEU A 201 15.54 2.99 15.33
C LEU A 201 16.24 1.98 14.40
N LEU A 202 16.03 2.10 13.09
CA LEU A 202 16.68 1.21 12.12
C LEU A 202 18.20 1.41 12.08
N LYS A 203 18.69 2.66 12.16
CA LYS A 203 20.14 2.94 12.28
C LYS A 203 20.74 2.30 13.54
N THR A 204 19.99 2.37 14.65
CA THR A 204 20.36 1.74 15.92
C THR A 204 20.42 0.23 15.78
N ASP A 205 19.41 -0.38 15.15
CA ASP A 205 19.33 -1.81 14.94
C ASP A 205 20.46 -2.33 14.05
N LEU A 206 20.87 -1.59 13.01
CA LEU A 206 22.02 -1.92 12.17
C LEU A 206 23.33 -1.98 12.96
N ILE A 207 23.62 -0.95 13.76
CA ILE A 207 24.83 -0.91 14.59
C ILE A 207 24.79 -2.06 15.61
N ARG A 208 23.68 -2.19 16.33
CA ARG A 208 23.50 -3.16 17.42
C ARG A 208 23.56 -4.60 16.92
N THR A 209 22.94 -4.92 15.78
CA THR A 209 22.99 -6.27 15.22
C THR A 209 24.35 -6.61 14.64
N ALA A 210 25.04 -5.67 13.97
CA ALA A 210 26.41 -5.87 13.52
C ALA A 210 27.36 -6.18 14.70
N GLU A 211 27.25 -5.45 15.81
CA GLU A 211 28.04 -5.71 17.02
C GLU A 211 27.75 -7.09 17.62
N ARG A 212 26.46 -7.47 17.74
CA ARG A 212 26.04 -8.78 18.28
C ARG A 212 26.47 -9.96 17.40
N LEU A 213 26.61 -9.74 16.09
CA LEU A 213 27.10 -10.74 15.14
C LEU A 213 28.63 -10.82 15.10
N GLY A 214 29.35 -9.96 15.81
CA GLY A 214 30.82 -9.92 15.77
C GLY A 214 31.35 -9.38 14.45
N LEU A 215 30.67 -8.41 13.85
CA LEU A 215 31.02 -7.72 12.61
C LEU A 215 31.55 -6.30 12.92
N PRO A 216 32.79 -6.15 13.45
CA PRO A 216 33.29 -4.88 13.97
C PRO A 216 33.51 -3.83 12.88
N ASP A 217 33.89 -4.25 11.67
CA ASP A 217 34.15 -3.34 10.56
C ASP A 217 32.83 -2.72 10.06
N GLU A 218 31.78 -3.54 9.92
CA GLU A 218 30.43 -3.09 9.58
C GLU A 218 29.82 -2.22 10.67
N ALA A 219 29.96 -2.61 11.94
CA ALA A 219 29.50 -1.79 13.06
C ALA A 219 30.19 -0.41 13.05
N GLN A 220 31.51 -0.36 12.84
CA GLN A 220 32.26 0.89 12.76
C GLN A 220 31.87 1.72 11.52
N GLN A 221 31.59 1.08 10.39
CA GLN A 221 31.07 1.74 9.20
C GLN A 221 29.74 2.43 9.50
N TYR A 222 28.79 1.74 10.14
CA TYR A 222 27.49 2.31 10.50
C TYR A 222 27.60 3.41 11.56
N ARG A 223 28.49 3.25 12.55
CA ARG A 223 28.78 4.30 13.55
C ARG A 223 29.33 5.56 12.90
N THR A 224 30.15 5.41 11.86
CA THR A 224 30.70 6.53 11.09
C THR A 224 29.65 7.15 10.16
N LYS A 225 28.77 6.34 9.56
CA LYS A 225 27.65 6.80 8.71
C LYS A 225 26.59 7.56 9.51
N TYR A 226 26.36 7.16 10.78
CA TYR A 226 25.32 7.71 11.66
C TYR A 226 25.88 8.16 13.03
N PRO A 227 26.73 9.21 13.07
CA PRO A 227 27.45 9.61 14.28
C PRO A 227 26.54 10.05 15.43
N ASP A 228 25.42 10.71 15.13
CA ASP A 228 24.45 11.17 16.14
C ASP A 228 23.81 9.98 16.89
N VAL A 229 23.44 8.94 16.14
CA VAL A 229 22.84 7.70 16.68
C VAL A 229 23.87 6.89 17.46
N ALA A 230 25.09 6.77 16.93
CA ALA A 230 26.19 6.06 17.58
C ALA A 230 26.56 6.67 18.94
N SER A 231 26.51 8.01 19.04
CA SER A 231 26.78 8.73 20.27
C SER A 231 25.70 8.44 21.32
N ALA A 232 24.42 8.45 20.91
CA ALA A 232 23.29 8.15 21.81
C ALA A 232 23.33 6.70 22.34
N LEU A 233 23.71 5.74 21.50
CA LEU A 233 23.86 4.32 21.90
C LEU A 233 24.91 4.10 22.98
N THR A 234 25.95 4.93 23.02
CA THR A 234 27.04 4.79 24.00
C THR A 234 26.61 5.26 25.40
N LEU A 235 25.55 6.08 25.47
CA LEU A 235 24.96 6.58 26.72
C LEU A 235 23.94 5.59 27.31
N ASP A 236 23.25 4.84 26.45
CA ASP A 236 22.26 3.82 26.82
C ASP A 236 22.98 2.48 27.06
N ASN A 237 23.32 2.14 28.32
CA ASN A 237 24.07 0.93 28.70
C ASN A 237 23.37 -0.37 28.21
N PRO A 238 23.83 -1.04 27.13
CA PRO A 238 23.01 -2.03 26.40
C PRO A 238 22.87 -3.39 27.10
N GLY A 239 23.66 -3.66 28.13
CA GLY A 239 23.95 -5.01 28.62
C GLY A 239 22.77 -5.78 29.23
N GLU A 240 21.69 -5.10 29.67
CA GLU A 240 20.58 -5.73 30.40
C GLU A 240 19.21 -5.08 30.13
N SER A 241 19.02 -4.46 28.97
CA SER A 241 17.76 -3.74 28.66
C SER A 241 16.76 -4.62 27.91
N ALA A 242 15.53 -4.73 28.43
CA ALA A 242 14.42 -5.29 27.68
C ALA A 242 14.03 -4.36 26.52
N GLN A 243 13.74 -4.91 25.34
CA GLN A 243 13.27 -4.15 24.19
C GLN A 243 11.74 -4.08 24.20
N LEU A 244 11.20 -2.86 24.12
CA LEU A 244 9.78 -2.62 23.93
C LEU A 244 9.59 -1.97 22.55
N LEU A 245 8.87 -2.65 21.66
CA LEU A 245 8.44 -2.09 20.39
C LEU A 245 7.01 -1.58 20.52
N VAL A 246 6.79 -0.30 20.22
CA VAL A 246 5.47 0.32 20.19
C VAL A 246 5.18 0.79 18.77
N ILE A 247 4.07 0.32 18.20
CA ILE A 247 3.58 0.74 16.89
C ILE A 247 2.25 1.47 17.11
N SER A 248 2.16 2.68 16.60
CA SER A 248 0.95 3.51 16.66
C SER A 248 0.51 3.94 15.27
N TYR A 249 -0.81 4.09 15.11
CA TYR A 249 -1.46 4.51 13.87
C TYR A 249 -2.00 5.93 14.04
N HIS A 250 -1.76 6.79 13.06
CA HIS A 250 -2.13 8.20 13.15
C HIS A 250 -2.91 8.67 11.92
N GLY A 251 -4.00 9.40 12.17
CA GLY A 251 -4.81 10.03 11.13
C GLY A 251 -5.74 9.06 10.41
N GLN A 252 -6.36 9.56 9.34
CA GLN A 252 -7.22 8.77 8.45
C GLN A 252 -6.40 8.31 7.24
N GLY A 253 -6.80 7.19 6.64
CA GLY A 253 -6.26 6.74 5.35
C GLY A 253 -6.56 7.73 4.22
N PRO A 254 -5.79 7.69 3.11
CA PRO A 254 -6.04 8.53 1.95
C PRO A 254 -7.39 8.18 1.30
N LYS A 255 -8.13 9.19 0.85
CA LYS A 255 -9.41 8.99 0.16
C LYS A 255 -9.20 9.03 -1.34
N LYS A 256 -9.69 8.02 -2.05
CA LYS A 256 -9.65 7.99 -3.50
C LYS A 256 -10.90 8.69 -4.04
N GLU A 257 -10.69 9.74 -4.82
CA GLU A 257 -11.75 10.55 -5.42
C GLU A 257 -11.60 10.61 -6.93
N ASP A 258 -12.70 10.89 -7.63
CA ASP A 258 -12.69 11.14 -9.06
C ASP A 258 -12.32 12.60 -9.35
N LEU A 259 -11.24 12.79 -10.09
CA LEU A 259 -10.91 14.02 -10.80
C LEU A 259 -11.50 13.96 -12.20
N VAL A 260 -12.52 14.77 -12.45
CA VAL A 260 -13.15 14.87 -13.76
C VAL A 260 -12.38 15.87 -14.61
N ILE A 261 -11.85 15.40 -15.75
CA ILE A 261 -11.19 16.25 -16.74
C ILE A 261 -11.87 16.12 -18.10
N ASP A 262 -11.89 17.22 -18.84
CA ASP A 262 -12.44 17.32 -20.18
C ASP A 262 -11.26 17.27 -21.18
N VAL A 263 -11.18 16.22 -21.99
CA VAL A 263 -10.07 15.97 -22.92
C VAL A 263 -10.59 15.99 -24.36
N PRO A 264 -9.94 16.72 -25.29
CA PRO A 264 -10.29 16.64 -26.71
C PRO A 264 -9.92 15.25 -27.25
N VAL A 265 -10.85 14.60 -27.93
CA VAL A 265 -10.63 13.25 -28.48
C VAL A 265 -10.87 13.26 -29.99
N SER A 266 -9.91 12.71 -30.73
CA SER A 266 -10.02 12.43 -32.16
C SER A 266 -10.27 10.94 -32.40
N LEU A 267 -11.33 10.62 -33.15
CA LEU A 267 -11.66 9.24 -33.54
C LEU A 267 -10.55 8.61 -34.39
N ASP A 268 -9.90 9.39 -35.26
CA ASP A 268 -8.82 8.93 -36.15
C ASP A 268 -7.54 8.59 -35.37
N ALA A 269 -7.21 9.42 -34.38
CA ALA A 269 -6.07 9.19 -33.49
C ALA A 269 -6.23 7.89 -32.69
N LEU A 270 -7.46 7.54 -32.34
CA LEU A 270 -7.76 6.33 -31.59
C LEU A 270 -7.80 5.07 -32.43
N GLN A 271 -8.25 5.16 -33.69
CA GLN A 271 -8.09 4.04 -34.63
C GLN A 271 -6.60 3.69 -34.79
N LEU A 272 -5.72 4.68 -34.85
CA LEU A 272 -4.27 4.49 -34.83
C LEU A 272 -3.76 3.79 -33.55
N VAL A 273 -4.23 4.19 -32.37
CA VAL A 273 -3.88 3.53 -31.09
C VAL A 273 -4.43 2.08 -31.04
N ALA A 274 -5.64 1.84 -31.53
CA ALA A 274 -6.25 0.51 -31.57
C ALA A 274 -5.53 -0.41 -32.58
N LEU A 275 -5.11 0.12 -33.73
CA LEU A 275 -4.38 -0.61 -34.77
C LEU A 275 -2.91 -0.86 -34.41
N THR A 276 -2.32 -0.07 -33.50
CA THR A 276 -0.92 -0.21 -33.07
C THR A 276 -0.71 -1.17 -31.90
N LYS A 277 -1.77 -1.86 -31.42
CA LYS A 277 -1.63 -2.86 -30.35
C LYS A 277 -1.97 -4.28 -30.83
N PRO A 278 -0.97 -5.10 -31.22
CA PRO A 278 -1.07 -6.54 -31.20
C PRO A 278 -0.42 -7.11 -29.93
N GLY A 279 -1.03 -8.13 -29.34
CA GLY A 279 -0.36 -8.97 -28.34
C GLY A 279 0.92 -9.60 -28.91
N PHE A 280 1.88 -9.87 -28.02
CA PHE A 280 3.25 -10.37 -28.24
C PHE A 280 4.35 -9.31 -28.48
N GLY A 281 5.27 -9.23 -27.51
CA GLY A 281 6.68 -8.96 -27.78
C GLY A 281 7.27 -7.79 -27.01
N ARG A 282 8.19 -8.11 -26.10
CA ARG A 282 9.33 -7.28 -25.66
C ARG A 282 9.65 -6.18 -26.67
N SER A 283 9.39 -4.92 -26.33
CA SER A 283 10.23 -3.83 -26.83
C SER A 283 10.01 -2.56 -26.01
N SER A 284 11.13 -2.04 -25.53
CA SER A 284 11.35 -0.65 -25.15
C SER A 284 10.59 0.31 -26.07
N ARG A 285 9.67 1.06 -25.49
CA ARG A 285 9.12 2.31 -26.04
C ARG A 285 8.65 3.19 -24.89
N ALA A 286 9.62 3.64 -24.11
CA ALA A 286 9.51 5.00 -23.56
C ALA A 286 9.20 5.93 -24.74
N THR A 287 8.19 6.78 -24.55
CA THR A 287 7.79 7.90 -25.41
C THR A 287 7.37 7.56 -26.85
N ARG A 288 6.06 7.30 -27.05
CA ARG A 288 5.26 7.67 -28.26
C ARG A 288 3.80 7.17 -28.24
N GLY A 289 3.26 6.71 -27.10
CA GLY A 289 1.83 6.39 -26.97
C GLY A 289 0.94 7.57 -26.55
N GLY A 290 1.49 8.51 -25.76
CA GLY A 290 0.74 9.65 -25.23
C GLY A 290 0.53 10.81 -26.22
N GLU A 291 1.41 10.97 -27.20
CA GLU A 291 1.34 12.08 -28.17
C GLU A 291 0.21 11.88 -29.18
N ALA A 292 -0.18 10.64 -29.48
CA ALA A 292 -1.27 10.34 -30.42
C ALA A 292 -2.63 10.87 -29.91
N LEU A 293 -2.90 10.78 -28.60
CA LEU A 293 -4.18 11.19 -28.01
C LEU A 293 -4.43 12.71 -28.09
N LEU A 294 -3.38 13.51 -28.29
CA LEU A 294 -3.45 14.97 -28.33
C LEU A 294 -3.61 15.54 -29.75
N TYR A 295 -3.61 14.70 -30.78
CA TYR A 295 -3.87 15.15 -32.15
C TYR A 295 -5.37 15.36 -32.38
N GLY A 296 -5.83 16.60 -32.16
CA GLY A 296 -7.13 17.04 -32.66
C GLY A 296 -7.67 18.29 -32.00
N ILE A 297 -7.23 19.47 -32.45
CA ILE A 297 -7.81 20.79 -32.09
C ILE A 297 -9.23 20.96 -32.71
N HIS A 298 -9.78 19.90 -33.32
CA HIS A 298 -11.13 19.81 -33.88
C HIS A 298 -11.95 18.62 -33.30
N GLY A 299 -11.44 17.91 -32.28
CA GLY A 299 -12.08 16.74 -31.69
C GLY A 299 -13.25 17.07 -30.75
N ARG A 300 -14.19 16.13 -30.58
CA ARG A 300 -15.25 16.24 -29.57
C ARG A 300 -14.63 16.13 -28.17
N ILE A 301 -15.19 16.85 -27.19
CA ILE A 301 -14.72 16.81 -25.81
C ILE A 301 -15.27 15.57 -25.12
N ALA A 302 -14.38 14.72 -24.63
CA ALA A 302 -14.70 13.59 -23.77
C ALA A 302 -14.49 13.98 -22.30
N ARG A 303 -15.51 13.74 -21.48
CA ARG A 303 -15.39 13.87 -20.03
C ARG A 303 -14.92 12.55 -19.44
N ILE A 304 -13.73 12.53 -18.86
CA ILE A 304 -13.16 11.36 -18.21
C ILE A 304 -12.97 11.59 -16.72
N ALA A 305 -13.26 10.57 -15.92
CA ALA A 305 -12.96 10.54 -14.49
C ALA A 305 -11.64 9.78 -14.29
N LEU A 306 -10.67 10.44 -13.66
CA LEU A 306 -9.39 9.87 -13.28
C LEU A 306 -9.27 9.84 -11.76
N PRO A 307 -8.75 8.75 -11.18
CA PRO A 307 -8.59 8.70 -9.73
C PRO A 307 -7.51 9.67 -9.26
N ARG A 308 -7.74 10.28 -8.10
CA ARG A 308 -6.73 11.00 -7.31
C ARG A 308 -6.87 10.62 -5.84
N PHE A 309 -5.79 10.76 -5.07
CA PHE A 309 -5.87 10.66 -3.62
C PHE A 309 -6.01 12.06 -3.00
N THR A 310 -6.91 12.19 -2.03
CA THR A 310 -6.99 13.32 -1.12
C THR A 310 -6.57 12.86 0.27
N MET A 311 -5.75 13.67 0.93
CA MET A 311 -5.20 13.34 2.24
C MET A 311 -5.94 14.09 3.33
N PRO A 312 -6.65 13.40 4.24
CA PRO A 312 -7.10 14.03 5.46
C PRO A 312 -5.89 14.48 6.28
N HIS A 313 -5.92 15.71 6.81
CA HIS A 313 -4.84 16.19 7.66
C HIS A 313 -4.79 15.38 8.98
N SER A 314 -3.63 14.80 9.29
CA SER A 314 -3.35 14.29 10.65
C SER A 314 -2.78 15.42 11.50
N SER A 315 -3.29 15.58 12.72
CA SER A 315 -2.81 16.56 13.69
C SER A 315 -1.71 16.02 14.61
N VAL A 316 -1.33 14.75 14.47
CA VAL A 316 -0.34 14.09 15.36
C VAL A 316 1.02 14.04 14.68
N ALA A 317 2.01 14.71 15.27
CA ALA A 317 3.39 14.70 14.80
C ALA A 317 4.18 13.49 15.31
N TYR A 318 4.04 13.17 16.60
CA TYR A 318 4.66 12.03 17.27
C TYR A 318 3.92 11.73 18.59
N ASP A 319 4.11 10.52 19.11
CA ASP A 319 3.73 10.10 20.46
C ASP A 319 4.91 10.24 21.42
N VAL A 320 4.62 10.44 22.70
CA VAL A 320 5.62 10.35 23.78
C VAL A 320 5.34 9.08 24.58
N ILE A 321 6.18 8.07 24.39
CA ILE A 321 6.13 6.81 25.13
C ILE A 321 6.88 7.00 26.44
N LYS A 322 6.17 6.83 27.56
CA LYS A 322 6.74 6.86 28.91
C LYS A 322 6.65 5.46 29.51
N VAL A 323 7.79 4.83 29.73
CA VAL A 323 7.88 3.53 30.40
C VAL A 323 8.47 3.75 31.79
N GLN A 324 7.77 3.29 32.82
CA GLN A 324 8.25 3.35 34.19
C GLN A 324 8.38 1.92 34.74
N SER A 325 9.58 1.57 35.19
CA SER A 325 9.86 0.30 35.87
C SER A 325 10.70 0.59 37.12
N GLY A 326 10.08 0.46 38.30
CA GLY A 326 10.71 0.85 39.56
C GLY A 326 11.09 2.35 39.58
N SER A 327 12.37 2.64 39.80
CA SER A 327 12.93 4.00 39.75
C SER A 327 13.37 4.44 38.34
N THR A 328 13.32 3.55 37.35
CA THR A 328 13.75 3.84 35.98
C THR A 328 12.57 4.39 35.20
N GLN A 329 12.74 5.58 34.62
CA GLN A 329 11.79 6.18 33.70
C GLN A 329 12.47 6.40 32.34
N VAL A 330 11.92 5.79 31.29
CA VAL A 330 12.35 5.98 29.91
C VAL A 330 11.28 6.77 29.18
N ASN A 331 11.66 7.91 28.59
CA ASN A 331 10.79 8.71 27.75
C ASN A 331 11.39 8.74 26.33
N LYS A 332 10.68 8.21 25.34
CA LYS A 332 11.09 8.22 23.93
C LYS A 332 9.96 8.76 23.06
N GLN A 333 10.31 9.47 21.99
CA GLN A 333 9.34 9.93 20.99
C GLN A 333 9.17 8.87 19.91
N SER A 334 7.95 8.67 19.42
CA SER A 334 7.74 7.85 18.23
C SER A 334 8.33 8.52 16.99
N GLN A 335 8.69 7.71 16.00
CA GLN A 335 9.15 8.19 14.70
C GLN A 335 8.22 7.66 13.63
N ARG A 336 7.89 8.50 12.64
CA ARG A 336 7.14 8.04 11.47
C ARG A 336 8.02 7.06 10.69
N VAL A 337 7.57 5.82 10.58
CA VAL A 337 8.25 4.76 9.80
C VAL A 337 7.54 4.44 8.50
N TYR A 338 6.30 4.89 8.32
CA TYR A 338 5.49 4.64 7.14
C TYR A 338 4.52 5.79 6.86
N ASP A 339 4.31 6.11 5.58
CA ASP A 339 3.30 7.07 5.13
C ASP A 339 2.45 6.40 4.04
N LEU A 340 1.31 5.83 4.46
CA LEU A 340 0.40 5.09 3.58
C LEU A 340 -0.10 5.97 2.42
N ALA A 341 -0.28 7.27 2.66
CA ALA A 341 -0.80 8.17 1.65
C ALA A 341 0.24 8.43 0.55
N ALA A 342 1.51 8.58 0.94
CA ALA A 342 2.62 8.68 0.00
C ALA A 342 2.78 7.40 -0.85
N VAL A 343 2.64 6.22 -0.23
CA VAL A 343 2.69 4.93 -0.94
C VAL A 343 1.53 4.78 -1.93
N ALA A 344 0.31 5.12 -1.51
CA ALA A 344 -0.87 5.07 -2.36
C ALA A 344 -0.75 6.02 -3.57
N GLU A 345 -0.26 7.24 -3.36
CA GLU A 345 0.04 8.18 -4.45
C GLU A 345 1.10 7.64 -5.40
N LYS A 346 2.18 7.04 -4.86
CA LYS A 346 3.23 6.43 -5.68
C LYS A 346 2.68 5.33 -6.57
N ASN A 347 1.91 4.39 -6.01
CA ASN A 347 1.28 3.33 -6.80
C ASN A 347 0.33 3.88 -7.87
N LEU A 348 -0.44 4.92 -7.55
CA LEU A 348 -1.32 5.55 -8.53
C LEU A 348 -0.53 6.23 -9.65
N ALA A 349 0.58 6.90 -9.32
CA ALA A 349 1.44 7.56 -10.29
C ALA A 349 2.06 6.55 -11.28
N ASP A 350 2.49 5.38 -10.80
CA ASP A 350 3.09 4.33 -11.63
C ASP A 350 2.14 3.78 -12.69
N ASP A 351 0.84 3.70 -12.36
CA ASP A 351 -0.20 3.21 -13.26
C ASP A 351 -0.93 4.33 -14.04
N TYR A 352 -0.60 5.60 -13.79
CA TYR A 352 -1.41 6.75 -14.19
C TYR A 352 -1.55 6.85 -15.72
N ASP A 353 -0.46 6.73 -16.47
CA ASP A 353 -0.46 6.82 -17.93
C ASP A 353 -1.35 5.73 -18.56
N GLY A 354 -1.26 4.50 -18.03
CA GLY A 354 -2.08 3.39 -18.47
C GLY A 354 -3.56 3.57 -18.11
N LEU A 355 -3.87 4.22 -16.98
CA LEU A 355 -5.23 4.58 -16.58
C LEU A 355 -5.81 5.66 -17.50
N VAL A 356 -5.06 6.71 -17.81
CA VAL A 356 -5.47 7.80 -18.72
C VAL A 356 -5.77 7.24 -20.10
N LEU A 357 -4.85 6.45 -20.67
CA LEU A 357 -5.03 5.83 -21.98
C LEU A 357 -6.32 5.01 -22.06
N ARG A 358 -6.58 4.17 -21.05
CA ARG A 358 -7.80 3.35 -20.97
C ARG A 358 -9.06 4.19 -20.78
N ALA A 359 -9.00 5.25 -19.97
CA ALA A 359 -10.14 6.15 -19.76
C ALA A 359 -10.53 6.87 -21.06
N VAL A 360 -9.56 7.42 -21.78
CA VAL A 360 -9.78 8.08 -23.08
C VAL A 360 -10.32 7.11 -24.12
N ALA A 361 -9.69 5.94 -24.28
CA ALA A 361 -10.13 4.92 -25.23
C ALA A 361 -11.59 4.49 -24.98
N ARG A 362 -11.97 4.25 -23.71
CA ARG A 362 -13.34 3.88 -23.34
C ARG A 362 -14.34 4.99 -23.65
N SER A 363 -14.00 6.24 -23.32
CA SER A 363 -14.89 7.36 -23.60
C SER A 363 -15.16 7.48 -25.10
N ALA A 364 -14.13 7.31 -25.90
CA ALA A 364 -14.26 7.38 -27.34
C ALA A 364 -15.06 6.23 -27.96
N MET A 365 -14.86 5.00 -27.48
CA MET A 365 -15.69 3.86 -27.91
C MET A 365 -17.17 4.10 -27.59
N LYS A 366 -17.48 4.68 -26.42
CA LYS A 366 -18.86 5.08 -26.07
C LYS A 366 -19.40 6.14 -27.01
N MET A 367 -18.58 7.11 -27.40
CA MET A 367 -18.97 8.16 -28.36
C MET A 367 -19.22 7.59 -29.76
N ALA A 368 -18.33 6.74 -30.27
CA ALA A 368 -18.50 6.08 -31.56
C ALA A 368 -19.75 5.18 -31.60
N ALA A 369 -20.01 4.43 -30.52
CA ALA A 369 -21.21 3.60 -30.41
C ALA A 369 -22.51 4.44 -30.39
N ALA A 370 -22.50 5.62 -29.77
CA ALA A 370 -23.64 6.52 -29.78
C ALA A 370 -23.92 7.12 -31.17
N GLU A 371 -22.89 7.29 -32.01
CA GLU A 371 -23.02 7.79 -33.37
C GLU A 371 -23.51 6.73 -34.37
N GLY A 372 -23.09 5.47 -34.20
CA GLY A 372 -23.48 4.36 -35.07
C GLY A 372 -24.92 3.82 -34.88
N ILE A 373 -25.66 4.35 -33.89
CA ILE A 373 -27.07 4.03 -33.63
C ILE A 373 -28.03 5.09 -34.25
N GLY A 374 -27.48 6.09 -34.96
CA GLY A 374 -28.22 7.17 -35.63
C GLY A 374 -28.73 6.85 -37.02
#